data_AF-A0A930QMF4-F1
#
_entry.id   AF-A0A930QMF4-F1
#
_cell.length_a   1.000
_cell.length_b   1.000
_cell.length_c   1.000
_cell.angle_alpha   90.00
_cell.angle_beta   90.00
_cell.angle_gamma   90.00
#
_symmetry.space_group_name_H-M   'P 1'
#
loop_
_entity.id
_entity.type
_entity.pdbx_description
1 polymer ?
#
loop_
_entity_poly.entity_id
_entity_poly.type
_entity_poly.pdbx_seq_one_letter_code
_entity_poly.pdbx_strand_id
1 'polypeptide(L)'
;MRFDLFWVLMGRTAYVFAPLYLIPFAYGMIVGDASTGFFPVLSVLTFILGMVFGNMGRSHMRQLSVQEGMLFLLVVWFFLALLGMLPFHLAGLHLSPINTFFECISALTTTGLTALPEDLPPALLLWRGLMSWFGGLLFVVILVTVQPVVSGCFGVDFSVRQERLF
;
A
#
# COMPACT_ATOMS: atom_id res chain seq x y z
N MET A 1 -20.52 17.35 -1.71
CA MET A 1 -19.05 17.24 -1.88
C MET A 1 -18.78 16.09 -2.84
N ARG A 2 -17.97 16.29 -3.88
CA ARG A 2 -17.65 15.21 -4.84
C ARG A 2 -16.26 14.70 -4.49
N PHE A 3 -16.17 13.47 -3.98
CA PHE A 3 -14.92 12.77 -3.61
C PHE A 3 -14.19 12.21 -4.84
N ASP A 4 -14.22 12.95 -5.94
CA ASP A 4 -13.77 12.45 -7.25
C ASP A 4 -12.26 12.20 -7.25
N LEU A 5 -11.46 13.02 -6.55
CA LEU A 5 -10.01 12.81 -6.46
C LEU A 5 -9.64 11.68 -5.51
N PHE A 6 -10.40 11.49 -4.42
CA PHE A 6 -10.18 10.39 -3.48
C PHE A 6 -10.20 9.03 -4.20
N TRP A 7 -11.19 8.80 -5.08
CA TRP A 7 -11.29 7.56 -5.85
C TRP A 7 -10.12 7.38 -6.83
N VAL A 8 -9.66 8.47 -7.48
CA VAL A 8 -8.47 8.42 -8.34
C VAL A 8 -7.22 8.02 -7.55
N LEU A 9 -7.03 8.58 -6.34
CA LEU A 9 -5.88 8.26 -5.50
C LEU A 9 -5.92 6.80 -5.02
N MET A 10 -7.08 6.32 -4.57
CA MET A 10 -7.28 4.89 -4.22
C MET A 10 -6.95 3.96 -5.40
N GLY A 11 -7.42 4.31 -6.60
CA GLY A 11 -7.13 3.54 -7.81
C GLY A 11 -5.64 3.52 -8.15
N ARG A 12 -4.96 4.68 -8.05
CA ARG A 12 -3.51 4.78 -8.26
C ARG A 12 -2.72 3.97 -7.25
N THR A 13 -3.09 3.99 -5.97
CA THR A 13 -2.45 3.16 -4.96
C THR A 13 -2.62 1.67 -5.27
N ALA A 14 -3.81 1.24 -5.70
CA ALA A 14 -4.04 -0.15 -6.12
C ALA A 14 -3.17 -0.54 -7.32
N TYR A 15 -3.01 0.34 -8.32
CA TYR A 15 -2.13 0.09 -9.47
C TYR A 15 -0.67 -0.07 -9.08
N VAL A 16 -0.19 0.75 -8.14
CA VAL A 16 1.19 0.64 -7.64
C VAL A 16 1.37 -0.64 -6.82
N PHE A 17 0.34 -1.06 -6.07
CA PHE A 17 0.39 -2.26 -5.23
C PHE A 17 0.30 -3.57 -6.04
N ALA A 18 -0.50 -3.61 -7.11
CA ALA A 18 -0.71 -4.80 -7.94
C ALA A 18 0.57 -5.51 -8.43
N PRO A 19 1.60 -4.83 -8.96
CA PRO A 19 2.82 -5.50 -9.41
C PRO A 19 3.66 -6.09 -8.26
N LEU A 20 3.48 -5.66 -7.00
CA LEU A 20 4.23 -6.22 -5.88
C LEU A 20 3.94 -7.71 -5.69
N TYR A 21 2.73 -8.18 -6.01
CA TYR A 21 2.38 -9.61 -5.96
C TYR A 21 3.20 -10.46 -6.95
N LEU A 22 3.74 -9.87 -8.02
CA LEU A 22 4.54 -10.60 -9.00
C LEU A 22 5.93 -10.95 -8.48
N ILE A 23 6.45 -10.21 -7.49
CA ILE A 23 7.75 -10.46 -6.88
C ILE A 23 7.78 -11.81 -6.11
N PRO A 24 6.88 -12.09 -5.15
CA PRO A 24 6.84 -13.39 -4.50
C PRO A 24 6.40 -14.52 -5.44
N PHE A 25 5.63 -14.24 -6.49
CA PHE A 25 5.35 -15.22 -7.54
C PHE A 25 6.62 -15.66 -8.28
N ALA A 26 7.42 -14.71 -8.76
CA ALA A 26 8.67 -15.00 -9.45
C ALA A 26 9.64 -15.76 -8.54
N TYR A 27 9.77 -15.33 -7.28
CA TYR A 27 10.60 -16.02 -6.29
C TYR A 27 10.11 -17.45 -6.02
N GLY A 28 8.80 -17.63 -5.84
CA GLY A 28 8.20 -18.94 -5.60
C GLY A 28 8.38 -19.93 -6.74
N MET A 29 8.34 -19.45 -8.00
CA MET A 29 8.66 -20.29 -9.17
C MET A 29 10.11 -20.78 -9.18
N ILE A 30 11.06 -19.96 -8.70
CA ILE A 30 12.48 -20.34 -8.60
C ILE A 30 12.67 -21.39 -7.50
N VAL A 31 11.97 -21.24 -6.38
CA VAL A 31 12.05 -22.13 -5.21
C VAL A 31 11.25 -23.43 -5.42
N GLY A 32 10.36 -23.48 -6.40
CA GLY A 32 9.49 -24.64 -6.66
C GLY A 32 8.29 -24.72 -5.69
N ASP A 33 7.87 -23.60 -5.13
CA ASP A 33 6.74 -23.52 -4.21
C ASP A 33 5.41 -23.53 -4.99
N ALA A 34 4.70 -24.67 -4.90
CA ALA A 34 3.43 -24.90 -5.59
C ALA A 34 2.31 -23.96 -5.10
N SER A 35 2.46 -23.34 -3.92
CA SER A 35 1.44 -22.44 -3.36
C SER A 35 1.38 -21.09 -4.09
N THR A 36 2.27 -20.79 -5.02
CA THR A 36 2.41 -19.43 -5.58
C THR A 36 1.40 -19.03 -6.67
N GLY A 37 0.59 -19.98 -7.15
CA GLY A 37 -0.35 -19.75 -8.27
C GLY A 37 -1.41 -18.67 -8.04
N PHE A 38 -1.71 -18.31 -6.79
CA PHE A 38 -2.69 -17.25 -6.49
C PHE A 38 -2.15 -15.83 -6.67
N PHE A 39 -0.83 -15.61 -6.62
CA PHE A 39 -0.25 -14.27 -6.66
C PHE A 39 -0.56 -13.49 -7.96
N PRO A 40 -0.43 -14.08 -9.17
CA PRO A 40 -0.81 -13.40 -10.41
C PRO A 40 -2.31 -13.09 -10.48
N VAL A 41 -3.15 -13.97 -9.95
CA VAL A 41 -4.61 -13.76 -9.90
C VAL A 41 -4.92 -12.55 -9.02
N LEU A 42 -4.30 -12.45 -7.84
CA LEU A 42 -4.42 -11.30 -6.96
C LEU A 42 -3.93 -10.02 -7.63
N SER A 43 -2.79 -10.07 -8.33
CA SER A 43 -2.27 -8.93 -9.10
C SER A 43 -3.30 -8.38 -10.10
N VAL A 44 -3.90 -9.27 -10.90
CA VAL A 44 -4.94 -8.89 -11.88
C VAL A 44 -6.19 -8.36 -11.19
N LEU A 45 -6.66 -8.99 -10.10
CA LEU A 45 -7.82 -8.53 -9.35
C LEU A 45 -7.60 -7.15 -8.75
N THR A 46 -6.43 -6.89 -8.16
CA THR A 46 -6.07 -5.57 -7.62
C THR A 46 -5.94 -4.54 -8.73
N PHE A 47 -5.42 -4.91 -9.89
CA PHE A 47 -5.35 -4.03 -11.05
C PHE A 47 -6.76 -3.64 -11.56
N ILE A 48 -7.69 -4.60 -11.63
CA ILE A 48 -9.10 -4.36 -11.97
C ILE A 48 -9.76 -3.45 -10.93
N LEU A 49 -9.51 -3.68 -9.64
CA LEU A 49 -10.01 -2.83 -8.56
C LEU A 49 -9.48 -1.39 -8.71
N GLY A 50 -8.21 -1.24 -9.10
CA GLY A 50 -7.61 0.04 -9.45
C GLY A 50 -8.33 0.73 -10.61
N MET A 51 -8.68 -0.01 -11.67
CA MET A 51 -9.49 0.49 -12.80
C MET A 51 -10.87 0.95 -12.37
N VAL A 52 -11.56 0.18 -11.54
CA VAL A 52 -12.89 0.53 -11.04
C VAL A 52 -12.83 1.84 -10.25
N PHE A 53 -11.93 1.96 -9.28
CA PHE A 53 -11.78 3.21 -8.51
C PHE A 53 -11.31 4.38 -9.37
N GLY A 54 -10.37 4.15 -10.29
CA GLY A 54 -9.88 5.17 -11.22
C GLY A 54 -11.00 5.74 -12.11
N ASN A 55 -11.93 4.89 -12.56
CA ASN A 55 -13.05 5.29 -13.42
C ASN A 55 -14.24 5.91 -12.64
N MET A 56 -14.39 5.57 -11.35
CA MET A 56 -15.36 6.25 -10.47
C MET A 56 -14.95 7.69 -10.18
N GLY A 57 -13.65 7.95 -10.13
CA GLY A 57 -13.11 9.29 -10.01
C GLY A 57 -13.07 10.03 -11.35
N ARG A 58 -13.25 11.35 -11.32
CA ARG A 58 -13.00 12.22 -12.48
C ARG A 58 -11.79 13.09 -12.19
N SER A 59 -10.66 12.79 -12.83
CA SER A 59 -9.47 13.66 -12.79
C SER A 59 -9.69 14.90 -13.65
N HIS A 60 -10.53 15.83 -13.21
CA HIS A 60 -10.47 17.20 -13.73
C HIS A 60 -9.27 17.90 -13.08
N MET A 61 -8.75 18.95 -13.70
CA MET A 61 -7.67 19.84 -13.20
C MET A 61 -8.10 20.54 -11.88
N ARG A 62 -8.45 19.78 -10.86
CA ARG A 62 -9.04 20.23 -9.61
C ARG A 62 -8.04 19.94 -8.51
N GLN A 63 -7.82 20.93 -7.66
CA GLN A 63 -6.96 20.80 -6.50
C GLN A 63 -7.60 19.82 -5.50
N LEU A 64 -6.76 18.98 -4.88
CA LEU A 64 -7.19 18.04 -3.84
C LEU A 64 -7.73 18.83 -2.65
N SER A 65 -8.97 18.55 -2.24
CA SER A 65 -9.49 19.14 -1.01
C SER A 65 -8.77 18.56 0.22
N VAL A 66 -8.55 19.38 1.25
CA VAL A 66 -8.00 18.93 2.54
C VAL A 66 -8.81 17.74 3.09
N GLN A 67 -10.13 17.75 2.95
CA GLN A 67 -11.00 16.66 3.40
C GLN A 67 -10.78 15.36 2.62
N GLU A 68 -10.59 15.43 1.30
CA GLU A 68 -10.28 14.26 0.46
C GLU A 68 -8.90 13.69 0.80
N GLY A 69 -7.91 14.55 1.02
CA GLY A 69 -6.56 14.17 1.44
C GLY A 69 -6.55 13.51 2.81
N MET A 70 -7.22 14.10 3.81
CA MET A 70 -7.35 13.50 5.15
C MET A 70 -8.04 12.15 5.11
N LEU A 71 -9.13 12.02 4.36
CA LEU A 71 -9.84 10.75 4.19
C LEU A 71 -8.93 9.70 3.52
N PHE A 72 -8.22 10.07 2.46
CA PHE A 72 -7.25 9.21 1.80
C PHE A 72 -6.17 8.71 2.78
N LEU A 73 -5.55 9.61 3.54
CA LEU A 73 -4.49 9.29 4.49
C LEU A 73 -4.95 8.31 5.59
N LEU A 74 -6.22 8.38 6.00
CA LEU A 74 -6.79 7.45 6.97
C LEU A 74 -7.11 6.09 6.34
N VAL A 75 -7.75 6.08 5.17
CA VAL A 75 -8.32 4.86 4.57
C VAL A 75 -7.27 4.01 3.86
N VAL A 76 -6.21 4.61 3.32
CA VAL A 76 -5.21 3.91 2.48
C VAL A 76 -4.55 2.74 3.19
N TRP A 77 -4.27 2.86 4.49
CA TRP A 77 -3.64 1.80 5.28
C TRP A 77 -4.54 0.59 5.45
N PHE A 78 -5.82 0.81 5.77
CA PHE A 78 -6.81 -0.26 5.89
C PHE A 78 -7.04 -0.94 4.54
N PHE A 79 -7.14 -0.15 3.47
CA PHE A 79 -7.31 -0.66 2.12
C PHE A 79 -6.15 -1.57 1.70
N LEU A 80 -4.91 -1.12 1.91
CA LEU A 80 -3.71 -1.90 1.61
C LEU A 80 -3.59 -3.14 2.51
N ALA A 81 -3.96 -3.05 3.79
CA ALA A 81 -3.95 -4.20 4.69
C ALA A 81 -4.93 -5.28 4.23
N LEU A 82 -6.12 -4.90 3.75
CA LEU A 82 -7.11 -5.81 3.19
C LEU A 82 -6.60 -6.52 1.92
N LEU A 83 -5.88 -5.82 1.05
CA LEU A 83 -5.23 -6.46 -0.10
C LEU A 83 -4.06 -7.35 0.34
N GLY A 84 -3.28 -6.85 1.30
CA GLY A 84 -2.10 -7.50 1.88
C GLY A 84 -2.39 -8.85 2.53
N MET A 85 -3.56 -9.01 3.14
CA MET A 85 -3.93 -10.25 3.83
C MET A 85 -4.36 -11.37 2.88
N LEU A 86 -4.71 -11.07 1.63
CA LEU A 86 -5.25 -12.06 0.68
C LEU A 86 -4.28 -13.22 0.40
N PRO A 87 -2.98 -12.99 0.14
CA PRO A 87 -2.01 -14.09 -0.01
C PRO A 87 -1.96 -15.06 1.17
N PHE A 88 -2.04 -14.54 2.41
CA PHE A 88 -1.98 -15.38 3.61
C PHE A 88 -3.22 -16.26 3.76
N HIS A 89 -4.39 -15.81 3.29
CA HIS A 89 -5.61 -16.61 3.28
C HIS A 89 -5.65 -17.64 2.17
N LEU A 90 -5.18 -17.29 0.97
CA LEU A 90 -5.19 -18.19 -0.19
C LEU A 90 -4.10 -19.27 -0.12
N ALA A 91 -3.09 -19.09 0.74
CA ALA A 91 -2.05 -20.10 0.99
C ALA A 91 -2.54 -21.37 1.71
N GLY A 92 -3.79 -21.42 2.19
CA GLY A 92 -4.35 -22.64 2.80
C GLY A 92 -3.83 -22.94 4.21
N LEU A 93 -3.17 -21.98 4.87
CA LEU A 93 -2.57 -22.14 6.20
C LEU A 93 -3.56 -22.04 7.37
N HIS A 94 -4.88 -21.99 7.09
CA HIS A 94 -5.95 -21.83 8.09
C HIS A 94 -5.69 -20.71 9.13
N LEU A 95 -5.08 -19.61 8.70
CA LEU A 95 -4.76 -18.47 9.56
C LEU A 95 -6.03 -17.68 9.91
N SER A 96 -6.11 -17.20 11.15
CA SER A 96 -7.19 -16.31 11.59
C SER A 96 -7.19 -15.01 10.77
N PRO A 97 -8.34 -14.57 10.23
CA PRO A 97 -8.45 -13.31 9.49
C PRO A 97 -8.01 -12.09 10.30
N ILE A 98 -8.18 -12.14 11.62
CA ILE A 98 -7.76 -11.06 12.51
C ILE A 98 -6.24 -11.02 12.60
N ASN A 99 -5.57 -12.18 12.65
CA ASN A 99 -4.12 -12.26 12.76
C ASN A 99 -3.43 -11.85 11.45
N THR A 100 -3.95 -12.27 10.30
CA THR A 100 -3.41 -11.87 8.98
C THR A 100 -3.62 -10.39 8.73
N PHE A 101 -4.77 -9.83 9.11
CA PHE A 101 -5.02 -8.39 9.03
C PHE A 101 -4.09 -7.61 9.98
N PHE A 102 -3.92 -8.08 11.22
CA PHE A 102 -2.99 -7.49 12.19
C PHE A 102 -1.54 -7.51 11.68
N GLU A 103 -1.11 -8.63 11.09
CA GLU A 103 0.21 -8.72 10.48
C GLU A 103 0.40 -7.68 9.38
N CYS A 104 -0.59 -7.56 8.49
CA CYS A 104 -0.50 -6.65 7.35
C CYS A 104 -0.49 -5.19 7.78
N ILE A 105 -1.34 -4.80 8.74
CA ILE A 105 -1.34 -3.43 9.24
C ILE A 105 -0.03 -3.12 9.96
N SER A 106 0.47 -4.03 10.80
CA SER A 106 1.75 -3.90 11.51
C SER A 106 2.94 -3.76 10.55
N ALA A 107 2.97 -4.56 9.49
CA ALA A 107 3.98 -4.48 8.44
C ALA A 107 3.89 -3.12 7.71
N LEU A 108 2.70 -2.73 7.25
CA LEU A 108 2.51 -1.47 6.52
C LEU A 108 2.86 -0.24 7.35
N THR A 109 2.52 -0.22 8.64
CA THR A 109 2.89 0.87 9.54
C THR A 109 4.33 0.76 10.03
N THR A 110 5.08 -0.24 9.59
CA THR A 110 6.46 -0.53 10.02
C THR A 110 6.61 -0.71 11.53
N THR A 111 5.55 -1.19 12.19
CA THR A 111 5.54 -1.45 13.65
C THR A 111 6.33 -2.70 14.00
N GLY A 112 6.37 -3.70 13.11
CA GLY A 112 7.23 -4.88 13.25
C GLY A 112 6.76 -5.91 14.28
N LEU A 113 5.49 -5.86 14.69
CA LEU A 113 4.86 -6.91 15.50
C LEU A 113 4.35 -8.04 14.59
N THR A 114 4.51 -9.29 15.05
CA THR A 114 4.06 -10.48 14.33
C THR A 114 3.00 -11.24 15.13
N ALA A 115 1.91 -11.62 14.47
CA ALA A 115 0.90 -12.56 14.97
C ALA A 115 0.85 -13.86 14.15
N LEU A 116 1.68 -13.96 13.10
CA LEU A 116 1.82 -15.15 12.27
C LEU A 116 2.96 -16.06 12.77
N PRO A 117 2.86 -17.39 12.53
CA PRO A 117 3.94 -18.32 12.83
C PRO A 117 5.20 -18.04 11.98
N GLU A 118 6.35 -18.52 12.46
CA GLU A 118 7.63 -18.38 11.75
C GLU A 118 7.75 -19.32 10.53
N ASP A 119 7.12 -20.49 10.60
CA ASP A 119 7.12 -21.52 9.55
C ASP A 119 6.14 -21.19 8.40
N LEU A 120 6.39 -20.09 7.71
CA LEU A 120 5.68 -19.71 6.49
C LEU A 120 6.43 -20.18 5.24
N PRO A 121 5.71 -20.55 4.16
CA PRO A 121 6.33 -20.79 2.86
C PRO A 121 7.24 -19.63 2.42
N PRO A 122 8.37 -19.90 1.74
CA PRO A 122 9.35 -18.87 1.39
C PRO A 122 8.76 -17.66 0.63
N ALA A 123 7.78 -17.89 -0.26
CA ALA A 123 7.11 -16.82 -0.98
C ALA A 123 6.28 -15.90 -0.08
N LEU A 124 5.65 -16.44 0.96
CA LEU A 124 4.88 -15.66 1.94
C LEU A 124 5.78 -14.91 2.92
N LEU A 125 6.92 -15.49 3.30
CA LEU A 125 7.94 -14.78 4.06
C LEU A 125 8.46 -13.56 3.30
N LEU A 126 8.73 -13.72 2.00
CA LEU A 126 9.11 -12.60 1.14
C LEU A 126 7.98 -11.57 1.03
N TRP A 127 6.73 -12.00 0.86
CA TRP A 127 5.57 -11.12 0.84
C TRP A 127 5.46 -10.27 2.12
N ARG A 128 5.65 -10.89 3.29
CA ARG A 128 5.67 -10.17 4.57
C ARG A 128 6.75 -9.09 4.60
N GLY A 129 7.96 -9.39 4.16
CA GLY A 129 9.04 -8.40 4.06
C GLY A 129 8.72 -7.26 3.08
N LEU A 130 8.10 -7.59 1.93
CA LEU A 130 7.68 -6.61 0.93
C LEU A 130 6.60 -5.66 1.46
N MET A 131 5.67 -6.16 2.29
CA MET A 131 4.65 -5.31 2.93
C MET A 131 5.29 -4.26 3.84
N SER A 132 6.30 -4.64 4.63
CA SER A 132 7.04 -3.69 5.47
C SER A 132 7.84 -2.68 4.66
N TRP A 133 8.48 -3.13 3.58
CA TRP A 133 9.20 -2.25 2.67
C TRP A 133 8.26 -1.24 1.99
N PHE A 134 7.11 -1.70 1.51
CA PHE A 134 6.10 -0.85 0.88
C PHE A 134 5.51 0.16 1.87
N GLY A 135 5.26 -0.28 3.11
CA GLY A 135 4.82 0.57 4.21
C GLY A 135 5.76 1.73 4.49
N GLY A 136 7.06 1.43 4.63
CA GLY A 136 8.09 2.44 4.81
C GLY A 136 8.18 3.42 3.65
N LEU A 137 8.11 2.93 2.41
CA LEU A 137 8.10 3.77 1.22
C LEU A 137 6.87 4.70 1.18
N LEU A 138 5.69 4.17 1.48
CA LEU A 138 4.44 4.92 1.51
C LEU A 138 4.48 6.04 2.56
N PHE A 139 4.99 5.75 3.76
CA PHE A 139 5.17 6.74 4.82
C PHE A 139 6.11 7.88 4.38
N VAL A 140 7.26 7.55 3.77
CA VAL A 140 8.23 8.55 3.28
C VAL A 140 7.60 9.45 2.21
N VAL A 141 6.86 8.87 1.25
CA VAL A 141 6.19 9.64 0.18
C VAL A 141 5.13 10.57 0.77
N ILE A 142 4.32 10.08 1.72
CA ILE A 142 3.33 10.92 2.41
C ILE A 142 4.03 12.06 3.16
N LEU A 143 5.09 11.76 3.89
CA LEU A 143 5.83 12.76 4.66
C LEU A 143 6.38 13.87 3.76
N VAL A 144 7.04 13.52 2.65
CA VAL A 144 7.61 14.51 1.70
C VAL A 144 6.52 15.32 1.00
N THR A 145 5.37 14.74 0.70
CA THR A 145 4.28 15.45 0.00
C THR A 145 3.45 16.34 0.93
N VAL A 146 3.28 15.94 2.20
CA VAL A 146 2.52 16.68 3.20
C VAL A 146 3.36 17.77 3.86
N GLN A 147 4.66 17.55 4.07
CA GLN A 147 5.54 18.48 4.77
C GLN A 147 5.46 19.94 4.25
N PRO A 148 5.45 20.25 2.94
CA PRO A 148 5.35 21.63 2.45
C PRO A 148 4.06 22.34 2.84
N VAL A 149 2.98 21.59 3.08
CA VAL A 149 1.67 22.13 3.45
C VAL A 149 1.60 22.39 4.96
N VAL A 150 2.33 21.62 5.77
CA VAL A 150 2.23 21.66 7.24
C VAL A 150 3.44 22.32 7.92
N SER A 151 4.55 22.57 7.22
CA SER A 151 5.72 23.28 7.76
C SER A 151 5.37 24.63 8.39
N GLY A 152 4.46 25.39 7.75
CA GLY A 152 3.98 26.67 8.25
C GLY A 152 3.15 26.56 9.55
N CYS A 153 2.62 25.39 9.90
CA CYS A 153 1.88 25.15 11.14
C CYS A 153 2.78 24.67 12.29
N PHE A 154 3.87 23.96 11.99
CA PHE A 154 4.79 23.44 13.00
C PHE A 154 5.96 24.38 13.33
N GLY A 155 6.05 25.55 12.67
CA GLY A 155 7.20 26.45 12.82
C GLY A 155 8.51 25.85 12.31
N VAL A 156 8.43 24.75 11.56
CA VAL A 156 9.57 24.07 10.94
C VAL A 156 9.55 24.42 9.47
N ASP A 157 10.03 25.62 9.15
CA ASP A 157 10.25 26.04 7.77
C ASP A 157 11.53 25.40 7.25
N PHE A 158 11.39 24.30 6.50
CA PHE A 158 12.42 23.86 5.57
C PHE A 158 12.46 24.84 4.38
N SER A 159 12.81 26.09 4.65
CA SER A 159 13.20 27.03 3.63
C SER A 159 14.55 26.58 3.10
N VAL A 160 14.53 25.72 2.09
CA VAL A 160 15.69 25.65 1.20
C VAL A 160 15.74 27.01 0.53
N ARG A 161 16.54 27.90 1.13
CA ARG A 161 16.95 29.14 0.49
C ARG A 161 17.69 28.72 -0.77
N GLN A 162 16.98 28.66 -1.90
CA GLN A 162 17.62 28.63 -3.20
C GLN A 162 18.31 29.99 -3.37
N GLU A 163 19.45 30.15 -2.71
CA GLU A 163 20.38 31.22 -3.02
C GLU A 163 20.92 30.94 -4.43
N ARG A 164 20.32 31.64 -5.41
CA ARG A 164 20.89 32.04 -6.69
C ARG A 164 21.83 30.99 -7.32
N LEU A 165 21.24 30.08 -8.08
CA LEU A 165 21.88 29.61 -9.30
C LEU A 165 21.02 30.10 -10.45
N PHE A 166 21.27 31.36 -10.83
CA PHE A 166 21.24 32.00 -12.15
C PHE A 166 21.20 33.52 -11.93
#